data_AF-A0A0G1WQN0-F1
#
_entry.id   AF-A0A0G1WQN0-F1
#
_cell.length_a   1.000
_cell.length_b   1.000
_cell.length_c   1.000
_cell.angle_alpha   90.00
_cell.angle_beta   90.00
_cell.angle_gamma   90.00
#
_symmetry.space_group_name_H-M   'P 1'
#
loop_
_entity.id
_entity.type
_entity.pdbx_description
1 polymer ?
#
loop_
_entity_poly.entity_id
_entity_poly.type
_entity_poly.pdbx_seq_one_letter_code
_entity_poly.pdbx_strand_id
1 'polypeptide(L)'
;MDFFGDDVKKKSYETRLIPHEWREDIFRPGSANKDILSLQAALIIEGFYPPAGNSLNECPMSGNFGACTEKAVKAFQKKYGIMPQSGYVGEKTRSKLNELYKK
;
A
#
# COMPACT_ATOMS: atom_id res chain seq x y z
N MET A 1 -0.78 -10.57 30.67
CA MET A 1 -0.72 -9.17 30.21
C MET A 1 -0.21 -9.13 28.78
N ASP A 2 -1.15 -9.43 27.89
CA ASP A 2 -1.36 -8.96 26.50
C ASP A 2 -0.22 -8.06 25.94
N PHE A 3 0.95 -8.60 25.56
CA PHE A 3 1.27 -9.38 24.35
C PHE A 3 1.04 -8.64 23.02
N PHE A 4 1.76 -7.52 22.84
CA PHE A 4 2.29 -6.97 21.57
C PHE A 4 1.80 -7.66 20.27
N GLY A 5 0.55 -7.43 19.87
CA GLY A 5 -0.08 -8.18 18.79
C GLY A 5 -0.10 -7.51 17.42
N ASP A 6 -0.19 -6.17 17.37
CA ASP A 6 -0.40 -5.43 16.10
C ASP A 6 0.83 -4.61 15.69
N ASP A 7 1.53 -4.00 16.65
CA ASP A 7 2.61 -3.03 16.41
C ASP A 7 3.94 -3.64 15.93
N VAL A 8 4.17 -4.92 16.22
CA VAL A 8 5.42 -5.62 15.82
C VAL A 8 5.42 -5.95 14.34
N LYS A 9 4.27 -6.35 13.79
CA LYS A 9 4.13 -6.52 12.33
C LYS A 9 4.32 -5.19 11.63
N LYS A 10 3.86 -4.11 12.28
CA LYS A 10 4.00 -2.75 11.79
C LYS A 10 5.44 -2.34 11.54
N LYS A 11 6.25 -2.32 12.59
CA LYS A 11 7.68 -2.03 12.45
C LYS A 11 8.44 -2.96 11.50
N SER A 12 8.02 -4.22 11.38
CA SER A 12 8.72 -5.20 10.54
C SER A 12 8.67 -4.88 9.05
N TYR A 13 7.52 -4.43 8.51
CA TYR A 13 7.46 -4.02 7.10
C TYR A 13 8.27 -2.73 6.89
N GLU A 14 8.19 -1.77 7.82
CA GLU A 14 8.86 -0.47 7.75
C GLU A 14 10.37 -0.62 7.67
N THR A 15 10.90 -1.65 8.33
CA THR A 15 12.35 -1.85 8.45
C THR A 15 12.92 -2.80 7.41
N ARG A 16 12.10 -3.65 6.75
CA ARG A 16 12.56 -4.66 5.77
C ARG A 16 12.16 -4.41 4.33
N LEU A 17 11.04 -3.73 4.08
CA LEU A 17 10.51 -3.50 2.73
C LEU A 17 10.65 -2.04 2.29
N ILE A 18 11.05 -1.15 3.19
CA ILE A 18 11.06 0.29 2.97
C ILE A 18 12.47 0.82 3.27
N PRO A 19 13.36 0.72 2.28
CA PRO A 19 13.52 1.77 1.27
C PRO A 19 13.11 1.28 -0.12
N HIS A 20 11.93 1.68 -0.58
CA HIS A 20 11.46 1.37 -1.93
C HIS A 20 11.17 2.68 -2.66
N GLU A 21 11.78 2.86 -3.83
CA GLU A 21 11.51 4.02 -4.67
C GLU A 21 10.50 3.63 -5.75
N TRP A 22 9.28 4.14 -5.62
CA TRP A 22 8.27 4.01 -6.67
C TRP A 22 8.66 4.91 -7.84
N ARG A 23 9.35 4.34 -8.83
CA ARG A 23 9.79 5.06 -10.04
C ARG A 23 8.80 4.92 -11.19
N GLU A 24 8.04 3.85 -11.25
CA GLU A 24 7.11 3.56 -12.34
C GLU A 24 5.66 3.80 -11.91
N ASP A 25 4.83 4.22 -12.86
CA ASP A 25 3.39 4.31 -12.63
C ASP A 25 2.76 2.92 -12.53
N ILE A 26 2.01 2.68 -11.46
CA ILE A 26 1.26 1.44 -11.28
C ILE A 26 -0.11 1.65 -11.93
N PHE A 27 -0.14 1.51 -13.25
CA PHE A 27 -1.37 1.57 -14.03
C PHE A 27 -1.79 0.21 -14.60
N ARG A 28 -0.85 -0.73 -14.73
CA ARG A 28 -1.09 -2.04 -15.32
C ARG A 28 -0.92 -3.15 -14.28
N PRO A 29 -1.94 -3.98 -14.02
CA PRO A 29 -1.77 -5.22 -13.28
C PRO A 29 -0.96 -6.19 -14.16
N GLY A 30 0.36 -6.02 -14.16
CA GLY A 30 1.31 -6.89 -14.85
C GLY A 30 2.22 -7.53 -13.83
N SER A 31 2.07 -8.85 -13.67
CA SER A 31 2.97 -9.80 -12.98
C SER A 31 3.91 -9.23 -11.91
N ALA A 32 3.43 -9.18 -10.66
CA ALA A 32 4.23 -9.10 -9.43
C ALA A 32 5.28 -7.96 -9.39
N ASN A 33 4.81 -6.72 -9.26
CA ASN A 33 5.69 -5.58 -9.04
C ASN A 33 5.98 -5.39 -7.55
N LYS A 34 7.26 -5.21 -7.20
CA LYS A 34 7.68 -4.83 -5.84
C LYS A 34 7.00 -3.54 -5.39
N ASP A 35 6.74 -2.63 -6.33
CA ASP A 35 5.97 -1.40 -6.12
C ASP A 35 4.57 -1.66 -5.57
N ILE A 36 3.87 -2.68 -6.07
CA ILE A 36 2.55 -3.06 -5.58
C ILE A 36 2.67 -3.70 -4.19
N LEU A 37 3.68 -4.54 -3.95
CA LEU A 37 3.93 -5.11 -2.62
C LEU A 37 4.19 -4.02 -1.57
N SER A 38 5.09 -3.09 -1.88
CA SER A 38 5.42 -1.96 -1.03
C SER A 38 4.21 -1.06 -0.80
N LEU A 39 3.38 -0.87 -1.83
CA LEU A 39 2.12 -0.13 -1.71
C LEU A 39 1.13 -0.84 -0.78
N GLN A 40 0.93 -2.15 -0.96
CA GLN A 40 0.05 -2.93 -0.08
C GLN A 40 0.54 -2.89 1.36
N ALA A 41 1.86 -2.99 1.58
CA ALA A 41 2.46 -2.78 2.88
C ALA A 41 2.13 -1.38 3.42
N ALA A 42 2.40 -0.31 2.65
CA ALA A 42 2.09 1.09 2.99
C ALA A 42 0.64 1.31 3.42
N LEU A 43 -0.30 0.66 2.74
CA LEU A 43 -1.73 0.75 3.06
C LEU A 43 -2.10 0.04 4.36
N ILE A 44 -1.39 -1.03 4.73
CA ILE A 44 -1.57 -1.71 6.02
C ILE A 44 -1.03 -0.86 7.16
N ILE A 45 0.10 -0.17 6.94
CA ILE A 45 0.68 0.79 7.91
C ILE A 45 -0.35 1.83 8.27
N GLU A 46 -0.93 2.42 7.23
CA GLU A 46 -1.93 3.47 7.34
C GLU A 46 -3.28 2.96 7.86
N GLY A 47 -3.49 1.64 7.91
CA GLY A 47 -4.74 1.02 8.32
C GLY A 47 -5.84 1.09 7.26
N PHE A 48 -5.50 1.37 6.00
CA PHE A 48 -6.44 1.33 4.87
C PHE A 48 -6.63 -0.06 4.28
N TYR A 49 -5.78 -1.02 4.67
CA TYR A 49 -5.85 -2.39 4.20
C TYR A 49 -5.80 -3.38 5.38
N PRO A 50 -6.62 -4.44 5.36
CA PRO A 50 -7.62 -4.79 4.34
C PRO A 50 -8.89 -3.91 4.41
N PRO A 51 -9.58 -3.69 3.28
CA PRO A 51 -10.83 -2.92 3.27
C PRO A 51 -11.93 -3.63 4.07
N ALA A 52 -12.76 -2.86 4.77
CA ALA A 52 -13.85 -3.37 5.60
C ALA A 52 -14.69 -4.43 4.87
N GLY A 53 -14.79 -5.62 5.47
CA GLY A 53 -15.48 -6.77 4.88
C GLY A 53 -14.60 -7.74 4.08
N ASN A 54 -13.30 -7.49 3.97
CA ASN A 54 -12.35 -8.45 3.37
C ASN A 54 -11.23 -8.78 4.39
N SER A 55 -10.65 -9.97 4.26
CA SER A 55 -9.49 -10.40 5.05
C SER A 55 -8.26 -10.60 4.17
N LEU A 56 -7.06 -10.71 4.76
CA LEU A 56 -5.82 -11.03 4.04
C LEU A 56 -5.90 -12.33 3.22
N ASN A 57 -6.85 -13.21 3.54
CA ASN A 57 -7.16 -14.40 2.75
C ASN A 57 -7.83 -14.07 1.41
N GLU A 58 -8.70 -13.07 1.37
CA GLU A 58 -9.40 -12.64 0.14
C GLU A 58 -8.57 -11.62 -0.64
N CYS A 59 -7.79 -10.81 0.09
CA CYS A 59 -6.92 -9.81 -0.47
C CYS A 59 -5.48 -10.14 -0.06
N PRO A 60 -4.80 -11.07 -0.76
CA PRO A 60 -3.41 -11.38 -0.48
C PRO A 60 -2.47 -10.28 -1.01
N MET A 61 -1.39 -10.06 -0.27
CA MET A 61 -0.25 -9.25 -0.74
C MET A 61 0.63 -10.06 -1.69
N SER A 62 0.09 -10.37 -2.87
CA SER A 62 0.85 -11.06 -3.92
C SER A 62 1.58 -10.09 -4.85
N GLY A 63 1.53 -8.78 -4.60
CA GLY A 63 2.03 -7.78 -5.55
C GLY A 63 1.13 -7.63 -6.78
N ASN A 64 -0.16 -7.97 -6.61
CA ASN A 64 -1.15 -7.89 -7.67
C ASN A 64 -2.15 -6.77 -7.37
N PHE A 65 -2.42 -5.95 -8.37
CA PHE A 65 -3.33 -4.83 -8.24
C PHE A 65 -4.75 -5.29 -8.55
N GLY A 66 -5.52 -5.60 -7.49
CA GLY A 66 -6.93 -6.01 -7.59
C GLY A 66 -7.87 -5.03 -6.90
N ALA A 67 -9.18 -5.36 -6.88
CA ALA A 67 -10.22 -4.50 -6.32
C ALA A 67 -9.99 -4.09 -4.85
N CYS A 68 -9.37 -4.97 -4.05
CA CYS A 68 -9.05 -4.65 -2.66
C CYS A 68 -7.97 -3.56 -2.55
N THR A 69 -6.88 -3.72 -3.29
CA THR A 69 -5.76 -2.78 -3.31
C THR A 69 -6.24 -1.45 -3.88
N GLU A 70 -7.03 -1.47 -4.94
CA GLU A 70 -7.64 -0.28 -5.54
C GLU A 70 -8.48 0.52 -4.52
N LYS A 71 -9.36 -0.15 -3.75
CA LYS A 71 -10.14 0.49 -2.69
C LYS A 71 -9.27 1.14 -1.62
N ALA A 72 -8.24 0.44 -1.17
CA ALA A 72 -7.32 0.94 -0.15
C ALA A 72 -6.50 2.13 -0.68
N VAL A 73 -5.98 2.05 -1.92
CA VAL A 73 -5.28 3.18 -2.57
C VAL A 73 -6.20 4.36 -2.74
N LYS A 74 -7.45 4.14 -3.14
CA LYS A 74 -8.44 5.21 -3.28
C LYS A 74 -8.69 5.92 -1.95
N ALA A 75 -8.79 5.18 -0.85
CA ALA A 75 -8.93 5.75 0.48
C ALA A 75 -7.70 6.56 0.91
N PHE A 76 -6.51 6.04 0.64
CA PHE A 76 -5.25 6.76 0.85
C PHE A 76 -5.20 8.06 0.03
N GLN A 77 -5.44 7.97 -1.29
CA GLN A 77 -5.48 9.12 -2.18
C GLN A 77 -6.48 10.18 -1.70
N LYS A 78 -7.67 9.77 -1.25
CA LYS A 78 -8.67 10.68 -0.68
C LYS A 78 -8.18 11.36 0.61
N LYS A 79 -7.51 10.64 1.51
CA LYS A 79 -6.97 11.20 2.77
C LYS A 79 -5.86 12.22 2.50
N TYR A 80 -5.00 11.95 1.53
CA TYR A 80 -3.87 12.81 1.18
C TYR A 80 -4.20 13.88 0.12
N GLY A 81 -5.45 13.95 -0.36
CA GLY A 81 -5.86 14.93 -1.39
C GLY A 81 -5.24 14.68 -2.77
N ILE A 82 -4.87 13.44 -3.07
CA ILE A 82 -4.22 13.05 -4.33
C ILE A 82 -5.30 12.78 -5.38
N MET A 83 -5.31 13.57 -6.45
CA MET A 83 -6.19 13.37 -7.61
C MET A 83 -5.40 12.87 -8.82
N PRO A 84 -5.93 11.92 -9.62
CA PRO A 84 -7.26 11.31 -9.48
C PRO A 84 -7.30 10.14 -8.48
N GLN A 85 -8.42 10.01 -7.76
CA GLN A 85 -8.74 8.88 -6.87
C GLN A 85 -9.19 7.63 -7.66
N SER A 86 -8.52 7.36 -8.78
CA SER A 86 -8.83 6.20 -9.63
C SER A 86 -8.36 4.89 -9.02
N GLY A 87 -7.64 4.93 -7.88
CA GLY A 87 -7.00 3.77 -7.28
C GLY A 87 -5.64 3.45 -7.90
N TYR A 88 -5.28 4.05 -9.04
CA TYR A 88 -3.95 3.89 -9.65
C TYR A 88 -2.87 4.72 -8.94
N VAL A 89 -1.67 4.17 -8.87
CA VAL A 89 -0.50 4.89 -8.34
C VAL A 89 0.22 5.58 -9.47
N GLY A 90 -0.24 6.79 -9.80
CA GLY A 90 0.44 7.68 -10.74
C GLY A 90 1.55 8.49 -10.07
N GLU A 91 2.12 9.45 -10.80
CA GLU A 91 3.24 10.29 -10.36
C GLU A 91 2.99 11.00 -9.01
N LYS A 92 1.77 11.46 -8.76
CA LYS A 92 1.42 12.18 -7.54
C LYS A 92 1.35 11.24 -6.34
N THR A 93 0.71 10.08 -6.53
CA THR A 93 0.61 9.06 -5.48
C THR A 93 1.98 8.50 -5.14
N ARG A 94 2.80 8.14 -6.14
CA ARG A 94 4.17 7.66 -5.92
C ARG A 94 5.05 8.73 -5.27
N SER A 95 4.92 9.99 -5.64
CA SER A 95 5.74 11.05 -5.05
C SER A 95 5.44 11.21 -3.55
N LYS A 96 4.17 11.09 -3.16
CA LYS A 96 3.80 11.12 -1.74
C LYS A 96 4.26 9.88 -0.99
N LEU A 97 4.16 8.70 -1.61
CA LEU A 97 4.67 7.46 -1.03
C LEU A 97 6.20 7.55 -0.86
N ASN A 98 6.93 7.94 -1.91
CA ASN A 98 8.35 8.21 -1.83
C ASN A 98 8.65 9.24 -0.73
N GLU A 99 7.92 10.35 -0.61
CA GLU A 99 8.17 11.31 0.47
C GLU A 99 8.04 10.70 1.89
N LEU A 100 7.08 9.79 2.09
CA LEU A 100 6.84 9.14 3.38
C LEU A 100 7.80 7.97 3.67
N TYR A 101 8.27 7.30 2.62
CA TYR A 101 8.88 5.98 2.71
C TYR A 101 10.28 5.89 2.06
N LYS A 102 10.68 6.87 1.24
CA LYS A 102 12.05 7.02 0.75
C LYS A 102 12.91 7.56 1.89
N LYS A 103 13.85 6.75 2.36
CA LYS A 103 14.96 7.18 3.21
C LYS A 103 16.23 7.30 2.40
#